data_AF-A0A0M1P429-F1
#
_entry.id   AF-A0A0M1P429-F1
#
_cell.length_a   1.000
_cell.length_b   1.000
_cell.length_c   1.000
_cell.angle_alpha   90.00
_cell.angle_beta   90.00
_cell.angle_gamma   90.00
#
_symmetry.space_group_name_H-M   'P 1'
#
loop_
_entity.id
_entity.type
_entity.pdbx_description
1 polymer ?
#
loop_
_entity_poly.entity_id
_entity_poly.type
_entity_poly.pdbx_seq_one_letter_code
_entity_poly.pdbx_strand_id
1 'polypeptide(L)'
;MGILSGNPKDEPMHYGEIFSVWEASMLAKGMVSCYEAYLYHAGDKDLKKILHNLLDQAKLEVKECDELLTDNGIAPAPGLPERPPANLEDIPVGARFTDPEIAAKIAADTSLGLVACSSVMGQSIREDIGALFAKYHLTKTALGVRILQMNKEKGWLIPPPLQIKRPE
;
A
#
# COMPACT_ATOMS: atom_id res chain seq x y z
N MET A 1 -5.27 15.32 -36.03
CA MET A 1 -5.23 13.93 -35.55
C MET A 1 -4.19 13.87 -34.46
N GLY A 2 -4.57 13.45 -33.25
CA GLY A 2 -3.61 13.22 -32.16
C GLY A 2 -2.85 11.90 -32.37
N ILE A 3 -1.77 11.71 -31.63
CA ILE A 3 -1.09 10.40 -31.48
C ILE A 3 -1.72 9.74 -30.25
N LEU A 4 -1.86 8.40 -30.25
CA LEU A 4 -2.44 7.65 -29.11
C LEU A 4 -3.86 8.14 -28.75
N SER A 5 -4.74 8.23 -29.74
CA SER A 5 -6.12 8.71 -29.57
C SER A 5 -7.15 7.59 -29.63
N GLY A 6 -6.71 6.34 -29.48
CA GLY A 6 -7.53 5.14 -29.58
C GLY A 6 -8.12 4.73 -28.24
N ASN A 7 -8.41 3.44 -28.09
CA ASN A 7 -8.64 2.85 -26.77
C ASN A 7 -7.27 2.64 -26.10
N PRO A 8 -7.00 3.25 -24.92
CA PRO A 8 -5.68 3.20 -24.28
C PRO A 8 -5.19 1.78 -23.99
N LYS A 9 -6.11 0.84 -23.81
CA LYS A 9 -5.78 -0.56 -23.54
C LYS A 9 -5.16 -1.29 -24.74
N ASP A 10 -5.38 -0.79 -25.95
CA ASP A 10 -4.83 -1.35 -27.18
C ASP A 10 -3.44 -0.74 -27.50
N GLU A 11 -2.99 0.22 -26.69
CA GLU A 11 -1.71 0.91 -26.86
C GLU A 11 -0.59 0.18 -26.10
N PRO A 12 0.64 0.18 -26.63
CA PRO A 12 1.76 -0.46 -25.96
C PRO A 12 2.11 0.29 -24.68
N MET A 13 2.38 -0.47 -23.61
CA MET A 13 2.99 0.09 -22.41
C MET A 13 4.42 0.55 -22.73
N HIS A 14 4.82 1.74 -22.27
CA HIS A 14 6.24 2.09 -22.29
C HIS A 14 7.00 1.39 -21.15
N TYR A 15 8.33 1.31 -21.24
CA TYR A 15 9.16 0.59 -20.26
C TYR A 15 8.99 1.07 -18.81
N GLY A 16 8.66 2.35 -18.60
CA GLY A 16 8.40 2.91 -17.28
C GLY A 16 7.09 2.40 -16.67
N GLU A 17 6.01 2.33 -17.45
CA GLU A 17 4.76 1.70 -17.05
C GLU A 17 4.96 0.20 -16.75
N ILE A 18 5.67 -0.51 -17.63
CA ILE A 18 5.96 -1.94 -17.45
C ILE A 18 6.66 -2.18 -16.10
N PHE A 19 7.77 -1.47 -15.87
CA PHE A 19 8.53 -1.62 -14.63
C PHE A 19 7.69 -1.22 -13.41
N SER A 20 6.95 -0.11 -13.49
CA SER A 20 6.20 0.41 -12.33
C SER A 20 5.01 -0.46 -11.95
N VAL A 21 4.27 -1.01 -12.92
CA VAL A 21 3.18 -1.96 -12.65
C VAL A 21 3.75 -3.26 -12.08
N TRP A 22 4.88 -3.74 -12.64
CA TRP A 22 5.57 -4.92 -12.13
C TRP A 22 6.07 -4.72 -10.70
N GLU A 23 6.66 -3.57 -10.40
CA GLU A 23 7.13 -3.20 -9.06
C GLU A 23 5.96 -3.07 -8.08
N ALA A 24 4.86 -2.44 -8.50
CA ALA A 24 3.65 -2.33 -7.68
C ALA A 24 3.07 -3.71 -7.33
N SER A 25 2.99 -4.63 -8.30
CA SER A 25 2.59 -6.03 -8.07
C SER A 25 3.50 -6.73 -7.06
N MET A 26 4.83 -6.61 -7.23
CA MET A 26 5.83 -7.20 -6.35
C MET A 26 5.70 -6.67 -4.91
N LEU A 27 5.62 -5.36 -4.75
CA LEU A 27 5.48 -4.72 -3.44
C LEU A 27 4.15 -5.09 -2.78
N ALA A 28 3.04 -5.11 -3.54
CA ALA A 28 1.73 -5.49 -3.01
C ALA A 28 1.73 -6.93 -2.47
N LYS A 29 2.39 -7.88 -3.15
CA LYS A 29 2.61 -9.26 -2.64
C LYS A 29 3.40 -9.27 -1.33
N GLY A 30 4.46 -8.47 -1.26
CA GLY A 30 5.21 -8.25 -0.03
C GLY A 30 4.34 -7.71 1.11
N MET A 31 3.49 -6.73 0.81
CA MET A 31 2.57 -6.12 1.78
C MET A 31 1.51 -7.11 2.28
N VAL A 32 0.95 -7.96 1.41
CA VAL A 32 0.05 -9.04 1.83
C VAL A 32 0.71 -9.90 2.90
N SER A 33 1.93 -10.38 2.63
CA SER A 33 2.68 -11.19 3.61
C SER A 33 2.96 -10.42 4.90
N CYS A 34 3.40 -9.17 4.83
CA CYS A 34 3.72 -8.37 6.02
C CYS A 34 2.46 -8.07 6.86
N TYR A 35 1.35 -7.70 6.24
CA TYR A 35 0.11 -7.36 6.93
C TYR A 35 -0.55 -8.58 7.56
N GLU A 36 -0.47 -9.75 6.93
CA GLU A 36 -0.87 -11.02 7.57
C GLU A 36 -0.04 -11.30 8.81
N ALA A 37 1.28 -11.07 8.76
CA ALA A 37 2.12 -11.19 9.95
C ALA A 37 1.66 -10.20 11.03
N TYR A 38 1.52 -8.92 10.69
CA TYR A 38 1.10 -7.88 11.64
C TYR A 38 -0.27 -8.17 12.28
N LEU A 39 -1.19 -8.82 11.58
CA LEU A 39 -2.47 -9.25 12.16
C LEU A 39 -2.29 -10.26 13.30
N TYR A 40 -1.30 -11.16 13.20
CA TYR A 40 -0.96 -12.09 14.28
C TYR A 40 -0.23 -11.41 15.44
N HIS A 41 0.54 -10.36 15.17
CA HIS A 41 1.30 -9.60 16.17
C HIS A 41 0.49 -8.52 16.88
N ALA A 42 -0.57 -8.02 16.25
CA ALA A 42 -1.40 -6.94 16.79
C ALA A 42 -2.29 -7.42 17.95
N GLY A 43 -2.40 -6.62 19.00
CA GLY A 43 -3.34 -6.79 20.10
C GLY A 43 -4.57 -5.88 19.98
N ASP A 44 -4.36 -4.63 19.55
CA ASP A 44 -5.41 -3.62 19.44
C ASP A 44 -6.42 -3.90 18.31
N LYS A 45 -7.71 -3.75 18.62
CA LYS A 45 -8.81 -4.06 17.69
C LYS A 45 -8.94 -3.04 16.55
N ASP A 46 -8.65 -1.76 16.82
CA ASP A 46 -8.75 -0.70 15.81
C ASP A 46 -7.59 -0.83 14.83
N LEU A 47 -6.39 -1.14 15.33
CA LEU A 47 -5.24 -1.48 14.50
C LEU A 47 -5.53 -2.68 13.58
N LYS A 48 -6.10 -3.78 14.12
CA LYS A 48 -6.51 -4.94 13.31
C LYS A 48 -7.50 -4.56 12.22
N LYS A 49 -8.48 -3.71 12.52
CA LYS A 49 -9.44 -3.24 11.51
C LYS A 49 -8.75 -2.47 10.38
N ILE A 50 -7.78 -1.62 10.68
CA ILE A 50 -7.00 -0.91 9.66
C ILE A 50 -6.14 -1.88 8.86
N LEU A 51 -5.46 -2.84 9.52
CA LEU A 51 -4.67 -3.87 8.85
C LEU A 51 -5.49 -4.73 7.89
N HIS A 52 -6.73 -5.09 8.24
CA HIS A 52 -7.63 -5.78 7.32
C HIS A 52 -7.94 -4.95 6.07
N ASN A 53 -8.26 -3.66 6.22
CA ASN A 53 -8.50 -2.79 5.06
C ASN A 53 -7.23 -2.64 4.18
N LEU A 54 -6.05 -2.57 4.79
CA LEU A 54 -4.77 -2.51 4.07
C LEU A 54 -4.47 -3.83 3.34
N LEU A 55 -4.77 -4.97 3.98
CA LEU A 55 -4.63 -6.30 3.39
C LEU A 55 -5.56 -6.48 2.18
N ASP A 56 -6.82 -6.05 2.30
CA ASP A 56 -7.78 -6.10 1.19
C ASP A 56 -7.32 -5.22 0.03
N GLN A 57 -6.83 -4.01 0.33
CA GLN A 57 -6.28 -3.12 -0.69
C GLN A 57 -5.03 -3.72 -1.37
N ALA A 58 -4.12 -4.35 -0.61
CA ALA A 58 -2.95 -5.00 -1.17
C ALA A 58 -3.33 -6.20 -2.06
N LYS A 59 -4.31 -7.01 -1.65
CA LYS A 59 -4.84 -8.13 -2.47
C LYS A 59 -5.48 -7.64 -3.77
N LEU A 60 -6.21 -6.51 -3.72
CA LEU A 60 -6.75 -5.87 -4.92
C LEU A 60 -5.64 -5.40 -5.86
N GLU A 61 -4.63 -4.72 -5.33
CA GLU A 61 -3.46 -4.24 -6.10
C GLU A 61 -2.72 -5.40 -6.77
N VAL A 62 -2.49 -6.51 -6.06
CA VAL A 62 -1.90 -7.73 -6.65
C VAL A 62 -2.73 -8.22 -7.83
N LYS A 63 -4.05 -8.38 -7.65
CA LYS A 63 -4.93 -8.91 -8.69
C LYS A 63 -4.93 -8.02 -9.93
N GLU A 64 -5.24 -6.74 -9.77
CA GLU A 64 -5.40 -5.80 -10.88
C GLU A 64 -4.06 -5.54 -11.61
N CYS A 65 -2.93 -5.49 -10.90
CA CYS A 65 -1.61 -5.34 -11.54
C CYS A 65 -1.15 -6.63 -12.24
N ASP A 66 -1.39 -7.81 -11.66
CA ASP A 66 -1.03 -9.08 -12.31
C ASP A 66 -1.86 -9.35 -13.57
N GLU A 67 -3.16 -9.04 -13.52
CA GLU A 67 -4.04 -9.08 -14.70
C GLU A 67 -3.50 -8.14 -15.79
N LEU A 68 -3.20 -6.88 -15.44
CA LEU A 68 -2.66 -5.91 -16.39
C LEU A 68 -1.33 -6.37 -17.03
N LEU A 69 -0.41 -6.93 -16.25
CA LEU A 69 0.86 -7.44 -16.77
C LEU A 69 0.64 -8.65 -17.68
N THR A 70 -0.20 -9.60 -17.26
CA THR A 70 -0.49 -10.83 -18.00
C THR A 70 -1.18 -10.54 -19.33
N ASP A 71 -2.16 -9.63 -19.35
CA ASP A 71 -2.87 -9.19 -20.55
C ASP A 71 -1.93 -8.54 -21.57
N ASN A 72 -0.80 -7.97 -21.12
CA ASN A 72 0.24 -7.38 -21.97
C ASN A 72 1.44 -8.34 -22.19
N GLY A 73 1.29 -9.63 -21.88
CA GLY A 73 2.31 -10.66 -22.12
C GLY A 73 3.55 -10.54 -21.23
N ILE A 74 3.46 -9.82 -20.11
CA ILE A 74 4.54 -9.62 -19.15
C ILE A 74 4.29 -10.50 -17.94
N ALA A 75 5.31 -11.25 -17.53
CA ALA A 75 5.20 -12.08 -16.33
C ALA A 75 5.20 -11.21 -15.06
N PRO A 76 4.19 -11.33 -14.17
CA PRO A 76 4.24 -10.67 -12.87
C PRO A 76 5.31 -11.30 -11.96
N ALA A 77 5.67 -10.58 -10.90
CA ALA A 77 6.54 -11.13 -9.87
C ALA A 77 5.91 -12.39 -9.22
N PRO A 78 6.70 -13.38 -8.79
CA PRO A 78 6.14 -14.57 -8.13
C PRO A 78 5.45 -14.20 -6.82
N GLY A 79 4.36 -14.89 -6.50
CA GLY A 79 3.69 -14.78 -5.21
C GLY A 79 4.58 -15.25 -4.05
N LEU A 80 4.33 -14.70 -2.86
CA LEU A 80 4.91 -15.20 -1.62
C LEU A 80 4.03 -16.32 -1.04
N PRO A 81 4.60 -17.28 -0.29
CA PRO A 81 3.80 -18.29 0.37
C PRO A 81 2.86 -17.68 1.41
N GLU A 82 1.68 -18.28 1.56
CA GLU A 82 0.74 -17.90 2.63
C GLU A 82 1.37 -18.10 4.00
N ARG A 83 1.07 -17.19 4.93
CA ARG A 83 1.55 -17.32 6.31
C ARG A 83 0.67 -18.29 7.09
N PRO A 84 1.28 -19.23 7.84
CA PRO A 84 0.51 -20.05 8.75
C PRO A 84 -0.08 -19.17 9.88
N PRO A 85 -1.32 -19.46 10.33
CA PRO A 85 -1.93 -18.73 11.42
C PRO A 85 -1.12 -18.89 12.71
N ALA A 86 -1.01 -17.80 13.48
CA ALA A 86 -0.35 -17.79 14.79
C ALA A 86 -1.21 -17.06 15.83
N ASN A 87 -1.20 -17.57 17.07
CA ASN A 87 -1.82 -16.86 18.20
C ASN A 87 -0.83 -15.84 18.75
N LEU A 88 -1.37 -14.72 19.22
CA LEU A 88 -0.58 -13.60 19.75
C LEU A 88 0.24 -14.00 20.99
N GLU A 89 -0.33 -14.86 21.82
CA GLU A 89 0.20 -15.34 23.09
C GLU A 89 1.39 -16.30 22.90
N ASP A 90 1.45 -16.96 21.74
CA ASP A 90 2.50 -17.92 21.40
C ASP A 90 3.76 -17.25 20.82
N ILE A 91 3.68 -15.96 20.47
CA ILE A 91 4.81 -15.21 19.89
C ILE A 91 5.77 -14.79 21.01
N PRO A 92 7.04 -15.23 20.98
CA PRO A 92 8.03 -14.82 21.97
C PRO A 92 8.15 -13.29 22.06
N VAL A 93 8.17 -12.74 23.28
CA VAL A 93 8.14 -11.28 23.52
C VAL A 93 9.23 -10.53 22.73
N GLY A 94 10.46 -11.08 22.66
CA GLY A 94 11.56 -10.46 21.90
C GLY A 94 11.42 -10.54 20.38
N ALA A 95 10.52 -11.35 19.85
CA ALA A 95 10.20 -11.46 18.42
C ALA A 95 8.88 -10.73 18.05
N ARG A 96 8.14 -10.24 19.04
CA ARG A 96 6.83 -9.64 18.83
C ARG A 96 6.95 -8.16 18.45
N PHE A 97 6.46 -7.80 17.26
CA PHE A 97 6.13 -6.42 16.95
C PHE A 97 4.98 -5.92 17.82
N THR A 98 5.17 -4.77 18.43
CA THR A 98 4.17 -4.11 19.27
C THR A 98 3.19 -3.27 18.44
N ASP A 99 2.01 -2.99 18.98
CA ASP A 99 1.00 -2.19 18.28
C ASP A 99 1.51 -0.81 17.82
N PRO A 100 2.27 -0.04 18.64
CA PRO A 100 2.85 1.24 18.19
C PRO A 100 3.87 1.07 17.05
N GLU A 101 4.70 0.02 17.08
CA GLU A 101 5.68 -0.25 16.01
C GLU A 101 4.98 -0.59 14.69
N ILE A 102 3.95 -1.44 14.75
CA ILE A 102 3.12 -1.80 13.60
C ILE A 102 2.42 -0.55 13.08
N ALA A 103 1.81 0.26 13.95
CA ALA A 103 1.10 1.47 13.57
C ALA A 103 2.00 2.50 12.89
N ALA A 104 3.23 2.66 13.37
CA ALA A 104 4.24 3.50 12.74
C ALA A 104 4.66 2.94 11.36
N LYS A 105 4.84 1.61 11.26
CA LYS A 105 5.23 0.96 10.01
C LYS A 105 4.17 1.08 8.93
N ILE A 106 2.89 0.80 9.23
CA ILE A 106 1.82 0.96 8.24
C ILE A 106 1.62 2.42 7.83
N ALA A 107 1.91 3.39 8.70
CA ALA A 107 1.89 4.80 8.36
C ALA A 107 3.00 5.14 7.34
N ALA A 108 4.22 4.64 7.57
CA ALA A 108 5.35 4.81 6.66
C ALA A 108 5.08 4.15 5.30
N ASP A 109 4.60 2.91 5.30
CA ASP A 109 4.31 2.15 4.08
C ASP A 109 3.18 2.79 3.27
N THR A 110 2.12 3.29 3.93
CA THR A 110 1.04 4.03 3.27
C THR A 110 1.56 5.33 2.65
N SER A 111 2.42 6.07 3.35
CA SER A 111 3.05 7.28 2.82
C SER A 111 3.91 6.99 1.58
N LEU A 112 4.70 5.92 1.60
CA LEU A 112 5.51 5.51 0.45
C LEU A 112 4.62 5.11 -0.73
N GLY A 113 3.54 4.38 -0.48
CA GLY A 113 2.57 4.00 -1.50
C GLY A 113 1.88 5.20 -2.16
N LEU A 114 1.62 6.28 -1.42
CA LEU A 114 1.07 7.52 -1.99
C LEU A 114 2.05 8.16 -2.99
N VAL A 115 3.32 8.32 -2.59
CA VAL A 115 4.37 8.86 -3.46
C VAL A 115 4.51 8.00 -4.72
N ALA A 116 4.58 6.68 -4.57
CA ALA A 116 4.68 5.77 -5.69
C ALA A 116 3.49 5.92 -6.66
N CYS A 117 2.25 5.97 -6.16
CA CYS A 117 1.08 6.18 -7.02
C CYS A 117 1.15 7.50 -7.78
N SER A 118 1.54 8.60 -7.12
CA SER A 118 1.71 9.89 -7.79
C SER A 118 2.76 9.84 -8.89
N SER A 119 3.89 9.17 -8.65
CA SER A 119 4.95 8.99 -9.65
C SER A 119 4.46 8.18 -10.85
N VAL A 120 3.74 7.07 -10.64
CA VAL A 120 3.19 6.27 -11.75
C VAL A 120 2.16 7.06 -12.55
N MET A 121 1.25 7.78 -11.88
CA MET A 121 0.28 8.64 -12.55
C MET A 121 0.97 9.69 -13.44
N GLY A 122 2.03 10.33 -12.94
CA GLY A 122 2.71 11.41 -13.65
C GLY A 122 3.54 10.95 -14.86
N GLN A 123 3.99 9.70 -14.86
CA GLN A 123 4.77 9.15 -15.98
C GLN A 123 3.94 8.34 -16.98
N SER A 124 2.71 7.95 -16.64
CA SER A 124 1.88 7.13 -17.51
C SER A 124 1.44 7.91 -18.74
N ILE A 125 1.50 7.26 -19.90
CA ILE A 125 0.92 7.75 -21.16
C ILE A 125 -0.41 7.04 -21.44
N ARG A 126 -0.55 5.78 -20.99
CA ARG A 126 -1.81 5.05 -21.02
C ARG A 126 -2.73 5.54 -19.93
N GLU A 127 -3.87 6.10 -20.31
CA GLU A 127 -4.82 6.70 -19.37
C GLU A 127 -5.43 5.67 -18.41
N ASP A 128 -5.55 4.39 -18.81
CA ASP A 128 -6.06 3.34 -17.95
C ASP A 128 -5.10 3.02 -16.79
N ILE A 129 -3.79 3.09 -17.02
CA ILE A 129 -2.77 2.92 -15.97
C ILE A 129 -2.77 4.13 -15.03
N GLY A 130 -2.78 5.34 -15.58
CA GLY A 130 -2.89 6.56 -14.78
C GLY A 130 -4.14 6.56 -13.89
N ALA A 131 -5.28 6.15 -14.44
CA ALA A 131 -6.54 6.03 -13.69
C ALA A 131 -6.49 4.94 -12.61
N LEU A 132 -5.85 3.79 -12.89
CA LEU A 132 -5.68 2.71 -11.93
C LEU A 132 -4.89 3.17 -10.69
N PHE A 133 -3.76 3.85 -10.89
CA PHE A 133 -2.96 4.36 -9.78
C PHE A 133 -3.61 5.56 -9.08
N ALA A 134 -4.43 6.35 -9.78
CA ALA A 134 -5.25 7.38 -9.14
C ALA A 134 -6.28 6.77 -8.17
N LYS A 135 -6.93 5.66 -8.54
CA LYS A 135 -7.83 4.91 -7.66
C LYS A 135 -7.09 4.42 -6.40
N TYR A 136 -5.92 3.80 -6.56
CA TYR A 136 -5.11 3.36 -5.42
C TYR A 136 -4.68 4.52 -4.52
N HIS A 137 -4.25 5.63 -5.12
CA HIS A 137 -3.87 6.84 -4.40
C HIS A 137 -5.02 7.34 -3.53
N LEU A 138 -6.23 7.43 -4.06
CA LEU A 138 -7.42 7.88 -3.30
C LEU A 138 -7.71 6.95 -2.10
N THR A 139 -7.67 5.64 -2.30
CA THR A 139 -7.89 4.68 -1.21
C THR A 139 -6.79 4.79 -0.14
N LYS A 140 -5.52 4.85 -0.55
CA LYS A 140 -4.39 5.02 0.38
C LYS A 140 -4.45 6.34 1.14
N THR A 141 -4.93 7.43 0.51
CA THR A 141 -5.15 8.71 1.21
C THR A 141 -6.17 8.56 2.33
N ALA A 142 -7.31 7.92 2.05
CA ALA A 142 -8.34 7.68 3.05
C ALA A 142 -7.83 6.81 4.21
N LEU A 143 -7.04 5.77 3.90
CA LEU A 143 -6.41 4.92 4.91
C LEU A 143 -5.36 5.68 5.73
N GLY A 144 -4.54 6.53 5.10
CA GLY A 144 -3.55 7.38 5.76
C GLY A 144 -4.18 8.32 6.79
N VAL A 145 -5.33 8.92 6.48
CA VAL A 145 -6.09 9.75 7.44
C VAL A 145 -6.55 8.92 8.63
N ARG A 146 -7.09 7.71 8.40
CA ARG A 146 -7.53 6.80 9.49
C ARG A 146 -6.36 6.35 10.36
N ILE A 147 -5.21 6.03 9.76
CA ILE A 147 -3.99 5.66 10.49
C ILE A 147 -3.52 6.82 11.37
N LEU A 148 -3.54 8.06 10.87
CA LEU A 148 -3.19 9.24 11.66
C LEU A 148 -4.15 9.46 12.83
N GLN A 149 -5.46 9.32 12.60
CA GLN A 149 -6.48 9.45 13.65
C GLN A 149 -6.27 8.41 14.75
N MET A 150 -6.12 7.13 14.38
CA MET A 150 -5.83 6.05 15.33
C MET A 150 -4.56 6.33 16.13
N ASN A 151 -3.45 6.71 15.48
CA ASN A 151 -2.20 7.01 16.17
C ASN A 151 -2.34 8.15 17.19
N LYS A 152 -3.18 9.16 16.90
CA LYS A 152 -3.48 10.24 17.85
C LYS A 152 -4.34 9.75 19.01
N GLU A 153 -5.41 9.02 18.73
CA GLU A 153 -6.34 8.50 19.73
C GLU A 153 -5.68 7.53 20.72
N LYS A 154 -4.76 6.69 20.23
CA LYS A 154 -4.05 5.69 21.04
C LYS A 154 -2.79 6.24 21.73
N GLY A 155 -2.41 7.49 21.43
CA GLY A 155 -1.16 8.09 21.94
C GLY A 155 0.12 7.46 21.38
N TRP A 156 0.05 6.85 20.19
CA TRP A 156 1.20 6.23 19.52
C TRP A 156 1.95 7.19 18.60
N LEU A 157 1.32 8.33 18.25
CA LEU A 157 1.99 9.37 17.50
C LEU A 157 3.11 10.00 18.34
N ILE A 158 4.36 9.87 17.88
CA ILE A 158 5.47 10.64 18.42
C ILE A 158 5.36 12.05 17.85
N PRO A 159 5.10 13.09 18.67
CA PRO A 159 4.95 14.43 18.16
C PRO A 159 6.30 14.93 17.65
N PRO A 160 6.37 15.45 16.41
CA PRO A 160 7.55 16.18 15.97
C PRO A 160 7.66 17.50 16.75
N PRO A 161 8.79 18.22 16.67
CA PRO A 161 8.89 19.58 17.19
C PRO A 161 7.71 20.45 16.73
N LEU A 162 7.02 21.09 17.67
CA LEU A 162 5.83 21.89 17.40
C LEU A 162 6.17 23.37 17.43
N GLN A 163 5.75 24.11 16.40
CA GLN A 163 5.84 25.56 16.39
C GLN A 163 4.86 26.16 17.40
N ILE A 164 5.38 26.83 18.43
CA ILE A 164 4.56 27.50 19.44
C ILE A 164 4.10 28.85 18.87
N LYS A 165 2.77 29.06 18.81
CA LYS A 165 2.22 30.40 18.57
C LYS A 165 2.47 31.25 19.81
N ARG A 166 3.29 32.30 19.68
CA ARG A 166 3.46 33.31 20.73
C ARG A 166 2.40 34.41 20.56
N PRO A 167 1.82 34.93 21.65
CA PRO A 167 1.05 36.17 21.57
C PRO A 167 1.93 37.30 21.04
N GLU A 168 1.35 38.18 20.22
CA GLU A 168 1.97 39.46 19.82
C GLU A 168 2.13 40.40 21.03
#